data_AF-A0A830DQ52-F1
#
_entry.id   AF-A0A830DQ52-F1
#
_cell.length_a   1.000
_cell.length_b   1.000
_cell.length_c   1.000
_cell.angle_alpha   90.00
_cell.angle_beta   90.00
_cell.angle_gamma   90.00
#
_symmetry.space_group_name_H-M   'P 1'
#
loop_
_entity.id
_entity.type
_entity.pdbx_description
1 polymer ?
#
loop_
_entity_poly.entity_id
_entity_poly.type
_entity_poly.pdbx_seq_one_letter_code
_entity_poly.pdbx_strand_id
1 'polypeptide(L)'
;MQCVLEGCPKLRKLEIRDSPFGNAALLAGRDKYEAMRSLWMSACYVTVKGCRALAREMPRLNVEVIVDEEDESLADKIYVYRSVAGPRRDAPPFVLTP
;
A
#
# COMPACT_ATOMS: atom_id res chain seq x y z
N MET A 1 -11.61 -6.18 -2.28
CA MET A 1 -10.53 -6.69 -1.42
C MET A 1 -11.01 -7.21 -0.06
N GLN A 2 -12.09 -6.64 0.50
CA GLN A 2 -12.62 -7.00 1.82
C GLN A 2 -12.78 -8.51 2.08
N CYS A 3 -13.40 -9.26 1.17
CA CYS A 3 -13.58 -10.72 1.35
C CYS A 3 -12.25 -11.49 1.52
N VAL A 4 -11.18 -11.06 0.86
CA VAL A 4 -9.86 -11.70 1.00
C VAL A 4 -9.24 -11.33 2.35
N LEU A 5 -9.30 -10.06 2.73
CA LEU A 5 -8.71 -9.56 3.97
C LEU A 5 -9.42 -10.07 5.23
N GLU A 6 -10.73 -10.27 5.15
CA GLU A 6 -11.53 -10.82 6.24
C GLU A 6 -11.57 -12.35 6.21
N GLY A 7 -11.67 -12.96 5.02
CA GLY A 7 -11.83 -14.40 4.84
C GLY A 7 -10.53 -15.20 4.92
N CYS A 8 -9.36 -14.56 4.83
CA CYS A 8 -8.07 -15.25 4.87
C CYS A 8 -7.30 -14.93 6.18
N PRO A 9 -7.60 -15.58 7.32
CA PRO A 9 -7.00 -15.25 8.62
C PRO A 9 -5.49 -15.55 8.71
N LYS A 10 -4.97 -16.41 7.84
CA LYS A 10 -3.54 -16.75 7.76
C LYS A 10 -2.80 -15.95 6.68
N LEU A 11 -3.43 -14.93 6.09
CA LEU A 11 -2.83 -14.14 5.02
C LEU A 11 -1.60 -13.40 5.55
N ARG A 12 -0.44 -13.60 4.89
CA ARG A 12 0.81 -12.93 5.23
C ARG A 12 1.32 -12.05 4.11
N LYS A 13 1.04 -12.38 2.86
CA LYS A 13 1.45 -11.59 1.69
C LYS A 13 0.28 -11.54 0.72
N LEU A 14 -0.01 -10.36 0.20
CA LEU A 14 -1.02 -10.15 -0.83
C LEU A 14 -0.39 -9.33 -1.95
N GLU A 15 -0.47 -9.81 -3.18
CA GLU A 15 0.08 -9.14 -4.35
C GLU A 15 -1.03 -9.05 -5.39
N ILE A 16 -1.31 -7.84 -5.85
CA ILE A 16 -2.42 -7.53 -6.76
C ILE A 16 -1.85 -6.76 -7.95
N ARG A 17 -2.26 -7.14 -9.17
CA ARG A 17 -1.88 -6.47 -10.40
C ARG A 17 -3.07 -6.35 -11.35
N ASP A 18 -3.11 -5.28 -12.16
CA ASP A 18 -4.06 -5.08 -13.26
C ASP A 18 -5.51 -5.30 -12.82
N SER A 19 -5.85 -4.77 -11.65
CA SER A 19 -7.09 -5.07 -10.94
C SER A 19 -7.85 -3.79 -10.60
N PRO A 20 -9.20 -3.81 -10.64
CA PRO A 20 -10.03 -2.62 -10.44
C PRO A 20 -10.21 -2.24 -8.97
N PHE A 21 -9.12 -2.26 -8.20
CA PHE A 21 -9.13 -1.83 -6.80
C PHE A 21 -8.62 -0.39 -6.69
N GLY A 22 -9.35 0.45 -5.95
CA GLY A 22 -8.95 1.83 -5.69
C GLY A 22 -8.83 2.15 -4.20
N ASN A 23 -8.84 3.44 -3.87
CA ASN A 23 -8.63 3.92 -2.49
C ASN A 23 -9.55 3.26 -1.46
N ALA A 24 -10.83 3.05 -1.79
CA ALA A 24 -11.77 2.39 -0.89
C ALA A 24 -11.32 0.96 -0.55
N ALA A 25 -10.80 0.21 -1.53
CA ALA A 25 -10.28 -1.12 -1.30
C ALA A 25 -9.01 -1.11 -0.44
N LEU A 26 -8.11 -0.16 -0.68
CA LEU A 26 -6.91 0.04 0.14
C LEU A 26 -7.25 0.36 1.59
N LEU A 27 -8.17 1.29 1.84
CA LEU A 27 -8.49 1.76 3.20
C LEU A 27 -9.36 0.76 3.98
N ALA A 28 -10.22 0.00 3.30
CA ALA A 28 -11.05 -1.04 3.95
C ALA A 28 -10.23 -2.15 4.64
N GLY A 29 -8.97 -2.33 4.25
CA GLY A 29 -8.08 -3.36 4.80
C GLY A 29 -7.11 -2.92 5.88
N ARG A 30 -7.13 -1.64 6.28
CA ARG A 30 -6.07 -1.06 7.13
C ARG A 30 -5.81 -1.83 8.43
N ASP A 31 -6.86 -2.32 9.08
CA ASP A 31 -6.76 -3.04 10.35
C ASP A 31 -6.09 -4.43 10.20
N LYS A 32 -5.96 -4.94 8.97
CA LYS A 32 -5.35 -6.24 8.69
C LYS A 32 -3.87 -6.14 8.31
N TYR A 33 -3.41 -4.99 7.82
CA TYR A 33 -2.06 -4.87 7.26
C TYR A 33 -0.96 -5.09 8.30
N GLU A 34 -1.17 -4.72 9.56
CA GLU A 34 -0.20 -4.99 10.63
C GLU A 34 -0.07 -6.47 11.01
N ALA A 35 -1.08 -7.29 10.69
CA ALA A 35 -1.01 -8.75 10.85
C ALA A 35 -0.29 -9.42 9.65
N MET A 36 -0.18 -8.71 8.53
CA MET A 36 0.48 -9.16 7.32
C MET A 36 1.97 -8.79 7.31
N ARG A 37 2.74 -9.46 6.47
CA ARG A 37 4.13 -9.10 6.14
C ARG A 37 4.16 -7.98 5.12
N SER A 38 3.37 -8.09 4.06
CA SER A 38 3.34 -7.07 3.01
C SER A 38 2.08 -7.14 2.14
N LEU A 39 1.77 -6.00 1.53
CA LEU A 39 0.82 -5.83 0.43
C LEU A 39 1.57 -5.18 -0.74
N TRP A 40 1.43 -5.76 -1.93
CA TRP A 40 1.85 -5.16 -3.19
C TRP A 40 0.62 -4.89 -4.06
N MET A 41 0.53 -3.69 -4.63
CA MET A 41 -0.46 -3.35 -5.65
C MET A 41 0.25 -2.66 -6.80
N SER A 42 -0.07 -3.02 -8.04
CA SER A 42 0.47 -2.36 -9.24
C SER A 42 -0.58 -2.29 -10.33
N ALA A 43 -0.61 -1.23 -11.12
CA ALA A 43 -1.66 -1.00 -12.13
C ALA A 43 -3.08 -1.15 -11.51
N CYS A 44 -3.30 -0.43 -10.41
CA CYS A 44 -4.58 -0.34 -9.70
C CYS A 44 -5.05 1.12 -9.67
N TYR A 45 -6.32 1.37 -9.35
CA TYR A 45 -6.91 2.72 -9.32
C TYR A 45 -6.70 3.42 -7.96
N VAL A 46 -5.51 3.28 -7.39
CA VAL A 46 -5.16 3.86 -6.09
C VAL A 46 -4.38 5.15 -6.33
N THR A 47 -4.76 6.22 -5.62
CA THR A 47 -4.12 7.54 -5.76
C THR A 47 -3.02 7.74 -4.74
N VAL A 48 -2.07 8.63 -5.04
CA VAL A 48 -1.03 9.05 -4.08
C VAL A 48 -1.65 9.66 -2.81
N LYS A 49 -2.76 10.39 -2.95
CA LYS A 49 -3.55 10.90 -1.79
C LYS A 49 -4.12 9.77 -0.93
N GLY A 50 -4.61 8.69 -1.55
CA GLY A 50 -5.08 7.50 -0.82
C GLY A 50 -3.96 6.84 -0.02
N CYS A 51 -2.77 6.75 -0.61
CA CYS A 51 -1.58 6.24 0.07
C CYS A 51 -1.17 7.12 1.27
N ARG A 52 -1.17 8.44 1.10
CA ARG A 52 -0.94 9.42 2.20
C ARG A 52 -1.97 9.29 3.32
N ALA A 53 -3.23 9.04 3.01
CA ALA A 53 -4.25 8.83 4.02
C ALA A 53 -3.97 7.56 4.84
N LEU A 54 -3.63 6.45 4.18
CA LEU A 54 -3.26 5.21 4.86
C LEU A 54 -2.02 5.40 5.76
N ALA A 55 -0.96 6.05 5.27
CA ALA A 55 0.25 6.29 6.04
C ALA A 55 -0.01 7.11 7.32
N ARG A 56 -0.88 8.12 7.23
CA ARG A 56 -1.29 8.94 8.39
C ARG A 56 -2.12 8.15 9.40
N GLU A 57 -3.04 7.32 8.93
CA GLU A 57 -3.89 6.49 9.80
C GLU A 57 -3.10 5.35 10.48
N MET A 58 -2.07 4.83 9.81
CA MET A 58 -1.33 3.63 10.21
C MET A 58 0.19 3.89 10.29
N PRO A 59 0.68 4.62 11.31
CA PRO A 59 2.08 5.06 11.39
C PRO A 59 3.10 3.93 11.60
N ARG A 60 2.66 2.70 11.87
CA ARG A 60 3.52 1.49 11.98
C ARG A 60 3.70 0.77 10.64
N LEU A 61 3.05 1.25 9.59
CA LEU A 61 3.22 0.76 8.23
C LEU A 61 4.11 1.72 7.47
N ASN A 62 5.09 1.17 6.76
CA ASN A 62 5.72 1.88 5.67
C ASN A 62 4.83 1.73 4.45
N VAL A 63 4.38 2.85 3.90
CA VAL A 63 3.63 2.92 2.63
C VAL A 63 4.60 3.50 1.61
N GLU A 64 5.09 2.68 0.69
CA GLU A 64 5.97 3.12 -0.39
C GLU A 64 5.16 3.24 -1.68
N VAL A 65 5.17 4.43 -2.28
CA VAL A 65 4.57 4.70 -3.59
C VAL A 65 5.71 4.80 -4.60
N ILE A 66 5.71 3.88 -5.56
CA ILE A 66 6.71 3.81 -6.62
C ILE A 66 6.07 4.42 -7.86
N VAL A 67 6.60 5.56 -8.31
CA VAL A 67 6.07 6.34 -9.43
C VAL A 67 6.95 6.12 -10.66
N ASP A 68 6.34 5.89 -11.81
CA ASP A 68 6.92 6.07 -13.15
C ASP A 68 6.62 7.51 -13.62
N GLU A 69 7.51 8.11 -14.40
CA GLU A 69 7.63 9.57 -14.62
C GLU A 69 6.41 10.29 -15.26
N GLU A 70 5.29 9.61 -15.50
CA GLU A 70 4.20 10.11 -16.37
C GLU A 70 2.94 10.64 -15.64
N ASP A 71 2.60 10.19 -14.42
CA ASP A 71 1.38 10.66 -13.72
C ASP A 71 1.50 10.63 -12.18
N GLU A 72 1.68 11.80 -11.55
CA GLU A 72 1.77 11.93 -10.09
C GLU A 72 0.44 11.75 -9.34
N SER A 73 -0.69 11.64 -10.06
CA SER A 73 -2.01 11.55 -9.42
C SER A 73 -2.34 10.12 -8.97
N LEU A 74 -1.93 9.13 -9.75
CA LEU A 74 -2.09 7.71 -9.48
C LEU A 74 -0.77 7.10 -8.97
N ALA A 75 -0.90 6.07 -8.16
CA ALA A 75 0.25 5.30 -7.70
C ALA A 75 0.46 4.12 -8.65
N ASP A 76 1.55 4.12 -9.43
CA ASP A 76 1.83 3.02 -10.36
C ASP A 76 2.02 1.70 -9.63
N LYS A 77 2.78 1.75 -8.54
CA LYS A 77 3.03 0.60 -7.67
C LYS A 77 3.04 1.07 -6.22
N ILE A 78 2.48 0.24 -5.35
CA ILE A 78 2.37 0.49 -3.92
C ILE A 78 2.93 -0.73 -3.20
N TYR A 79 3.82 -0.47 -2.26
CA TYR A 79 4.33 -1.49 -1.36
C TYR A 79 4.07 -1.07 0.09
N VAL A 80 3.15 -1.78 0.75
CA VAL A 80 2.82 -1.56 2.16
C VAL A 80 3.40 -2.69 2.98
N TYR A 81 4.16 -2.38 4.02
CA TYR A 81 4.69 -3.39 4.93
C TYR A 81 4.81 -2.84 6.35
N ARG A 82 4.57 -3.70 7.34
CA ARG A 82 4.78 -3.35 8.73
C ARG A 82 6.27 -3.29 9.04
N SER A 83 6.69 -2.31 9.82
CA SER A 83 8.09 -2.17 10.26
C SER A 83 8.14 -1.65 11.69
N VAL A 84 9.08 -2.17 12.49
CA VAL A 84 9.44 -1.59 13.80
C VAL A 84 10.59 -0.58 13.68
N ALA A 85 11.24 -0.51 12.51
CA ALA A 85 12.33 0.42 12.24
C ALA A 85 11.84 1.78 11.71
N GLY A 86 10.55 1.89 11.38
CA GLY A 86 9.99 3.05 10.68
C GLY A 86 10.44 3.13 9.20
N PRO A 87 10.33 4.32 8.58
CA PRO A 87 10.69 4.54 7.18
C PRO A 87 12.17 4.27 6.88
N ARG A 88 12.45 3.72 5.69
CA ARG A 88 13.82 3.49 5.23
C ARG A 88 14.48 4.79 4.76
N ARG A 89 15.82 4.85 4.85
CA ARG A 89 16.62 6.06 4.54
C ARG A 89 17.30 6.00 3.17
N ASP A 90 17.11 4.92 2.43
CA ASP A 90 17.76 4.60 1.16
C ASP A 90 16.74 4.58 -0.01
N ALA A 91 15.61 5.28 0.14
CA ALA A 91 14.62 5.40 -0.90
C ALA A 91 15.21 6.15 -2.12
N PRO A 92 15.18 5.54 -3.33
CA PRO A 92 15.56 6.26 -4.53
C PRO A 92 14.51 7.33 -4.85
N PRO A 93 14.82 8.32 -5.72
CA PRO A 93 13.94 9.48 -5.96
C PRO A 93 12.53 9.13 -6.47
N PHE A 94 12.37 7.99 -7.14
CA PHE A 94 11.09 7.51 -7.68
C PHE A 94 10.22 6.78 -6.63
N VAL A 95 10.68 6.69 -5.37
CA VAL A 95 9.91 6.11 -4.26
C VAL A 95 9.53 7.20 -3.28
N LEU A 96 8.24 7.49 -3.19
CA LEU A 96 7.68 8.36 -2.18
C LEU A 96 7.36 7.55 -0.92
N THR A 97 7.82 8.03 0.23
CA THR A 97 7.46 7.52 1.56
C THR A 97 6.57 8.56 2.28
N PRO A 98 5.27 8.64 1.95
CA PRO A 98 4.32 9.62 2.49
C PRO A 98 4.03 9.50 3.99
#